data_AF-M0NP83-F1
#
_entry.id   AF-M0NP83-F1
#
_cell.length_a   1.000
_cell.length_b   1.000
_cell.length_c   1.000
_cell.angle_alpha   90.00
_cell.angle_beta   90.00
_cell.angle_gamma   90.00
#
_symmetry.space_group_name_H-M   'P 1'
#
loop_
_entity.id
_entity.type
_entity.pdbx_description
1 polymer ?
#
loop_
_entity_poly.entity_id
_entity_poly.type
_entity_poly.pdbx_seq_one_letter_code
_entity_poly.pdbx_strand_id
1 'polypeptide(L)'
;MSDDDPADADAPAGADRSETADDSTGTVDSADAAESASAADDFETELARARDLLDGDDIDAVHVGVVRDGEVDTTFAQRTDGDAEGAGLRALALLAAHVRLVAGEAGVEPSTVAGDAATLAGQVEQIPASTDQIPDE
;
A
#
# COMPACT_ATOMS: atom_id res chain seq x y z
N MET A 1 -19.66 47.56 51.26
CA MET A 1 -20.48 46.96 50.19
C MET A 1 -19.67 45.77 49.72
N SER A 2 -19.60 44.65 50.45
CA SER A 2 -20.69 43.87 51.07
C SER A 2 -21.79 43.64 50.06
N ASP A 3 -21.76 42.48 49.42
CA ASP A 3 -22.77 41.40 49.52
C ASP A 3 -22.15 40.17 48.83
N ASP A 4 -21.74 39.12 49.55
CA ASP A 4 -22.55 38.03 50.11
C ASP A 4 -22.62 36.83 49.13
N ASP A 5 -21.87 35.78 49.50
CA ASP A 5 -21.93 34.35 49.14
C ASP A 5 -23.36 33.77 49.43
N PRO A 6 -23.69 32.46 49.38
CA PRO A 6 -22.91 31.25 49.08
C PRO A 6 -23.68 30.22 48.20
N ALA A 7 -23.09 29.05 47.93
CA ALA A 7 -23.53 27.74 48.46
C ALA A 7 -23.81 26.82 47.27
N ASP A 8 -23.59 25.51 47.28
CA ASP A 8 -23.18 24.53 48.28
C ASP A 8 -22.69 23.33 47.44
N ALA A 9 -21.51 22.79 47.73
CA ALA A 9 -21.37 21.51 48.41
C ALA A 9 -22.00 20.32 47.66
N ASP A 10 -21.16 19.45 47.11
CA ASP A 10 -21.20 18.07 47.59
C ASP A 10 -19.86 17.37 47.34
N ALA A 11 -19.27 16.88 48.42
CA ALA A 11 -18.25 15.85 48.41
C ALA A 11 -18.83 14.69 49.22
N PRO A 12 -18.62 13.44 48.78
CA PRO A 12 -17.97 12.55 49.72
C PRO A 12 -16.91 11.64 49.10
N ALA A 13 -15.79 11.62 49.83
CA ALA A 13 -14.96 10.49 50.20
C ALA A 13 -15.24 9.10 49.59
N GLY A 14 -14.15 8.51 49.09
CA GLY A 14 -13.74 7.17 49.53
C GLY A 14 -14.00 6.03 48.55
N ALA A 15 -12.96 5.60 47.86
CA ALA A 15 -12.70 4.18 47.62
C ALA A 15 -11.22 3.99 47.30
N ASP A 16 -10.50 3.50 48.30
CA ASP A 16 -9.34 2.63 48.18
C ASP A 16 -9.48 1.68 46.97
N ARG A 17 -8.55 1.77 46.00
CA ARG A 17 -8.11 0.64 45.17
C ARG A 17 -6.64 0.80 44.80
N SER A 18 -5.82 0.12 45.59
CA SER A 18 -4.53 -0.39 45.16
C SER A 18 -4.76 -1.28 43.93
N GLU A 19 -4.58 -0.74 42.72
CA GLU A 19 -4.47 -1.54 41.49
C GLU A 19 -3.06 -1.40 40.93
N THR A 20 -2.31 -2.46 41.16
CA THR A 20 -1.07 -2.81 40.47
C THR A 20 -1.32 -2.84 38.96
N ALA A 21 -0.89 -1.80 38.24
CA ALA A 21 -0.38 -2.00 36.89
C ALA A 21 1.12 -2.23 37.09
N ASP A 22 1.56 -3.47 37.31
CA ASP A 22 1.93 -4.35 36.21
C ASP A 22 2.60 -3.52 35.12
N ASP A 23 3.83 -3.09 35.41
CA ASP A 23 4.83 -2.73 34.41
C ASP A 23 5.22 -4.01 33.67
N SER A 24 4.25 -4.64 33.03
CA SER A 24 4.50 -5.29 31.75
C SER A 24 4.77 -4.14 30.80
N THR A 25 6.01 -3.61 30.82
CA THR A 25 6.62 -3.13 29.59
C THR A 25 6.44 -4.26 28.61
N GLY A 26 5.35 -4.17 27.84
CA GLY A 26 5.07 -5.04 26.73
C GLY A 26 6.37 -5.06 25.97
N THR A 27 7.00 -6.22 25.97
CA THR A 27 8.01 -6.55 24.97
C THR A 27 7.23 -6.75 23.67
N VAL A 28 6.59 -5.67 23.21
CA VAL A 28 6.17 -5.53 21.85
C VAL A 28 7.41 -5.03 21.11
N ASP A 29 7.80 -5.82 20.12
CA ASP A 29 8.46 -5.31 18.93
C ASP A 29 9.87 -4.79 19.03
N SER A 30 10.78 -5.53 19.67
CA SER A 30 12.18 -5.45 19.20
C SER A 30 12.41 -6.26 17.91
N ALA A 31 11.59 -7.29 17.67
CA ALA A 31 11.68 -8.11 16.47
C ALA A 31 10.95 -7.46 15.28
N ASP A 32 9.72 -6.97 15.47
CA ASP A 32 8.93 -6.32 14.41
C ASP A 32 9.53 -4.97 13.97
N ALA A 33 10.06 -4.20 14.92
CA ALA A 33 10.80 -2.98 14.59
C ALA A 33 12.12 -3.26 13.86
N ALA A 34 12.78 -4.38 14.17
CA ALA A 34 14.00 -4.79 13.47
C ALA A 34 13.69 -5.33 12.06
N GLU A 35 12.60 -6.08 11.88
CA GLU A 35 12.15 -6.55 10.56
C GLU A 35 11.66 -5.39 9.68
N SER A 36 10.87 -4.47 10.23
CA SER A 36 10.44 -3.26 9.52
C SER A 36 11.62 -2.37 9.12
N ALA A 37 12.64 -2.25 9.97
CA ALA A 37 13.87 -1.54 9.64
C ALA A 37 14.66 -2.24 8.53
N SER A 38 14.81 -3.57 8.58
CA SER A 38 15.47 -4.32 7.51
C SER A 38 14.71 -4.27 6.18
N ALA A 39 13.38 -4.31 6.21
CA ALA A 39 12.56 -4.19 5.01
C ALA A 39 12.63 -2.79 4.40
N ALA A 40 12.73 -1.74 5.23
CA ALA A 40 12.97 -0.38 4.77
C ALA A 40 14.36 -0.24 4.12
N ASP A 41 15.39 -0.87 4.70
CA ASP A 41 16.75 -0.88 4.15
C ASP A 41 16.82 -1.65 2.81
N ASP A 42 16.11 -2.79 2.70
CA ASP A 42 16.00 -3.56 1.47
C ASP A 42 15.23 -2.79 0.38
N PHE A 43 14.15 -2.10 0.76
CA PHE A 43 13.39 -1.23 -0.14
C PHE A 43 14.24 -0.08 -0.70
N GLU A 44 14.97 0.65 0.16
CA GLU A 44 15.85 1.73 -0.28
C GLU A 44 17.01 1.21 -1.15
N THR A 45 17.53 0.02 -0.84
CA THR A 45 18.57 -0.64 -1.65
C THR A 45 18.08 -0.97 -3.05
N GLU A 46 16.91 -1.59 -3.18
CA GLU A 46 16.36 -1.96 -4.48
C GLU A 46 15.90 -0.72 -5.26
N LEU A 47 15.38 0.31 -4.58
CA LEU A 47 15.05 1.59 -5.19
C LEU A 47 16.29 2.31 -5.74
N ALA A 48 17.41 2.28 -5.02
CA ALA A 48 18.68 2.81 -5.49
C ALA A 48 19.18 2.04 -6.73
N ARG A 49 19.15 0.70 -6.70
CA ARG A 49 19.47 -0.13 -7.87
C ARG A 49 18.58 0.21 -9.06
N ALA A 50 17.27 0.37 -8.86
CA ALA A 50 16.35 0.70 -9.93
C ALA A 50 16.68 2.06 -10.56
N ARG A 51 17.03 3.07 -9.75
CA ARG A 51 17.49 4.38 -10.25
C ARG A 51 18.78 4.26 -11.06
N ASP A 52 19.76 3.51 -10.58
CA ASP A 52 21.01 3.26 -11.31
C ASP A 52 20.77 2.57 -12.66
N LEU A 53 19.81 1.63 -12.72
CA LEU A 53 19.40 1.01 -13.99
C LEU A 53 18.80 2.05 -14.94
N LEU A 54 17.93 2.94 -14.45
CA LEU A 54 17.26 3.98 -15.24
C LEU A 54 18.22 5.00 -15.86
N ASP A 55 19.40 5.19 -15.28
CA ASP A 55 20.45 6.05 -15.84
C ASP A 55 21.19 5.43 -17.04
N GLY A 56 20.91 4.17 -17.39
CA GLY A 56 21.46 3.48 -18.55
C GLY A 56 20.90 3.99 -19.89
N ASP A 57 21.78 4.26 -20.85
CA ASP A 57 21.42 4.72 -22.20
C ASP A 57 20.74 3.62 -23.07
N ASP A 58 20.79 2.37 -22.61
CA ASP A 58 20.32 1.16 -23.28
C ASP A 58 18.89 0.73 -22.88
N ILE A 59 18.15 1.59 -22.19
CA ILE A 59 16.74 1.33 -21.86
C ILE A 59 15.81 1.77 -23.00
N ASP A 60 15.04 0.81 -23.50
CA ASP A 60 14.04 1.04 -24.54
C ASP A 60 12.63 1.34 -24.00
N ALA A 61 12.32 0.90 -22.78
CA ALA A 61 11.01 1.08 -22.16
C ALA A 61 11.06 1.04 -20.63
N VAL A 62 10.13 1.74 -20.00
CA VAL A 62 9.94 1.78 -18.54
C VAL A 62 8.46 1.69 -18.18
N HIS A 63 8.14 0.88 -17.18
CA HIS A 63 6.84 0.82 -16.53
C HIS A 63 7.05 1.09 -15.04
N VAL A 64 6.36 2.09 -14.50
CA VAL A 64 6.45 2.46 -13.07
C VAL A 64 5.06 2.38 -12.46
N GLY A 65 4.95 1.74 -11.30
CA GLY A 65 3.78 1.79 -10.43
C GLY A 65 4.17 2.39 -9.08
N VAL A 66 3.39 3.35 -8.59
CA VAL A 66 3.54 3.97 -7.27
C VAL A 66 2.32 3.62 -6.44
N VAL A 67 2.53 3.04 -5.27
CA VAL A 67 1.45 2.75 -4.30
C VAL A 67 1.47 3.81 -3.21
N ARG A 68 0.35 4.51 -3.03
CA ARG A 68 0.19 5.54 -1.99
C ARG A 68 -1.21 5.47 -1.41
N ASP A 69 -1.30 5.37 -0.08
CA ASP A 69 -2.59 5.37 0.63
C ASP A 69 -3.59 4.30 0.12
N GLY A 70 -3.08 3.17 -0.40
CA GLY A 70 -3.88 2.10 -0.98
C GLY A 70 -4.32 2.35 -2.44
N GLU A 71 -4.00 3.50 -3.02
CA GLU A 71 -4.16 3.81 -4.44
C GLU A 71 -2.89 3.43 -5.21
N VAL A 72 -3.03 3.08 -6.49
CA VAL A 72 -1.93 2.69 -7.37
C VAL A 72 -1.93 3.58 -8.63
N ASP A 73 -0.93 4.44 -8.74
CA ASP A 73 -0.65 5.23 -9.93
C ASP A 73 0.33 4.47 -10.83
N THR A 74 -0.03 4.22 -12.09
CA THR A 74 0.88 3.57 -13.05
C THR A 74 1.16 4.47 -14.24
N THR A 75 2.37 4.40 -14.76
CA THR A 75 2.79 5.10 -15.98
C THR A 75 3.71 4.23 -16.80
N PHE A 76 3.53 4.26 -18.12
CA PHE A 76 4.35 3.53 -19.07
C PHE A 76 4.91 4.49 -20.12
N ALA A 77 6.22 4.42 -20.35
CA ALA A 77 6.90 5.14 -21.40
C ALA A 77 7.78 4.18 -22.20
N GLN A 78 7.74 4.30 -23.52
CA GLN A 78 8.54 3.47 -24.43
C GLN A 78 9.10 4.33 -25.55
N ARG A 79 10.35 4.05 -25.93
CA ARG A 79 10.92 4.54 -27.19
C ARG A 79 10.47 3.59 -28.29
N THR A 80 9.68 4.08 -29.25
CA THR A 80 9.23 3.25 -30.37
C THR A 80 9.96 3.67 -31.63
N ASP A 81 10.77 2.76 -32.18
CA ASP A 81 11.35 2.92 -33.52
C ASP A 81 10.33 2.57 -34.63
N GLY A 82 9.03 2.57 -34.33
CA GLY A 82 7.94 2.30 -35.27
C GLY A 82 7.46 0.84 -35.38
N ASP A 83 7.91 -0.07 -34.51
CA ASP A 83 7.49 -1.49 -34.51
C ASP A 83 6.38 -1.80 -33.48
N ALA A 84 5.13 -1.76 -33.93
CA ALA A 84 3.95 -1.98 -33.10
C ALA A 84 3.74 -3.45 -32.67
N GLU A 85 4.11 -4.42 -33.52
CA GLU A 85 3.99 -5.84 -33.21
C GLU A 85 5.03 -6.28 -32.17
N GLY A 86 6.25 -5.74 -32.25
CA GLY A 86 7.25 -5.90 -31.19
C GLY A 86 6.83 -5.25 -29.86
N ALA A 87 6.10 -4.13 -29.90
CA ALA A 87 5.58 -3.48 -28.70
C ALA A 87 4.56 -4.37 -27.96
N GLY A 88 3.65 -5.03 -28.68
CA GLY A 88 2.68 -5.96 -28.08
C GLY A 88 3.34 -7.18 -27.43
N LEU A 89 4.32 -7.79 -28.09
CA LEU A 89 5.07 -8.91 -27.51
C LEU A 89 5.91 -8.51 -26.30
N ARG A 90 6.51 -7.31 -26.31
CA ARG A 90 7.22 -6.75 -25.15
C ARG A 90 6.29 -6.50 -23.97
N ALA A 91 5.10 -5.95 -24.22
CA ALA A 91 4.08 -5.77 -23.18
C ALA A 91 3.65 -7.12 -22.56
N LEU A 92 3.45 -8.16 -23.39
CA LEU A 92 3.14 -9.51 -22.90
C LEU A 92 4.31 -10.13 -22.11
N ALA A 93 5.56 -9.89 -22.52
CA ALA A 93 6.73 -10.35 -21.79
C ALA A 93 6.85 -9.67 -20.41
N LEU A 94 6.58 -8.36 -20.34
CA LEU A 94 6.52 -7.61 -19.08
C LEU A 94 5.42 -8.14 -18.16
N LEU A 95 4.22 -8.37 -18.70
CA LEU A 95 3.11 -8.97 -17.95
C LEU A 95 3.50 -10.35 -17.42
N ALA A 96 4.13 -11.20 -18.24
CA ALA A 96 4.57 -12.52 -17.81
C ALA A 96 5.62 -12.46 -16.70
N ALA A 97 6.55 -11.49 -16.74
CA ALA A 97 7.50 -11.27 -15.65
C ALA A 97 6.79 -10.86 -14.36
N HIS A 98 5.81 -9.96 -14.44
CA HIS A 98 5.03 -9.51 -13.28
C HIS A 98 4.22 -10.64 -12.64
N VAL A 99 3.52 -11.43 -13.45
CA VAL A 99 2.75 -12.59 -12.99
C VAL A 99 3.64 -13.59 -12.25
N ARG A 100 4.88 -13.83 -12.72
CA ARG A 100 5.83 -14.71 -12.03
C ARG A 100 6.28 -14.17 -10.67
N LEU A 101 6.54 -12.87 -10.58
CA LEU A 101 6.94 -12.22 -9.34
C LEU A 101 5.83 -12.35 -8.29
N VAL A 102 4.60 -11.97 -8.64
CA VAL A 102 3.43 -12.04 -7.75
C VAL A 102 3.14 -13.48 -7.34
N ALA A 103 3.26 -14.43 -8.26
CA ALA A 103 3.08 -15.85 -7.96
C ALA A 103 4.10 -16.38 -6.95
N GLY A 104 5.37 -15.95 -7.07
CA GLY A 104 6.43 -16.29 -6.12
C GLY A 104 6.14 -15.75 -4.72
N GLU A 105 5.67 -14.51 -4.62
CA GLU A 105 5.32 -13.86 -3.35
C GLU A 105 4.09 -14.51 -2.69
N ALA A 106 3.07 -14.81 -3.48
CA ALA A 106 1.84 -15.41 -2.99
C ALA A 106 1.93 -16.94 -2.77
N GLY A 107 3.03 -17.58 -3.19
CA GLY A 107 3.20 -19.03 -3.10
C GLY A 107 2.19 -19.83 -3.95
N VAL A 108 1.75 -19.26 -5.08
CA VAL A 108 0.77 -19.88 -5.98
C VAL A 108 1.35 -20.07 -7.39
N GLU A 109 0.66 -20.81 -8.25
CA GLU A 109 1.07 -20.96 -9.64
C GLU A 109 0.81 -19.68 -10.45
N PRO A 110 1.69 -19.33 -11.42
CA PRO A 110 1.51 -18.16 -12.30
C PRO A 110 0.15 -18.12 -13.02
N SER A 111 -0.41 -19.28 -13.39
CA SER A 111 -1.71 -19.35 -14.05
C SER A 111 -2.88 -18.93 -13.15
N THR A 112 -2.77 -19.16 -11.83
CA THR A 112 -3.77 -18.71 -10.85
C THR A 112 -3.79 -17.19 -10.79
N VAL A 113 -2.62 -16.56 -10.62
CA VAL A 113 -2.49 -15.09 -10.61
C VAL A 113 -3.04 -14.48 -11.91
N ALA A 114 -2.73 -15.07 -13.07
CA ALA A 114 -3.25 -14.59 -14.34
C ALA A 114 -4.79 -14.69 -14.43
N GLY A 115 -5.38 -15.76 -13.91
CA GLY A 115 -6.83 -15.95 -13.87
C GLY A 115 -7.54 -14.98 -12.92
N ASP A 116 -6.97 -14.76 -11.74
CA ASP A 116 -7.49 -13.82 -10.75
C ASP A 116 -7.41 -12.38 -11.27
N ALA A 117 -6.27 -12.00 -11.86
CA ALA A 117 -6.09 -10.70 -12.50
C ALA A 117 -7.09 -10.47 -13.65
N ALA A 118 -7.34 -11.48 -14.48
CA ALA A 118 -8.35 -11.39 -15.54
C ALA A 118 -9.78 -11.22 -14.98
N THR A 119 -10.08 -11.89 -13.85
CA THR A 119 -11.37 -11.75 -13.17
C THR A 119 -11.55 -10.34 -12.59
N LEU A 120 -10.52 -9.81 -11.91
CA LEU A 120 -10.51 -8.44 -11.39
C LEU A 120 -10.64 -7.40 -12.51
N ALA A 121 -9.91 -7.57 -13.61
CA ALA A 121 -9.99 -6.67 -14.76
C ALA A 121 -11.43 -6.61 -15.33
N GLY A 122 -12.13 -7.74 -15.40
CA GLY A 122 -13.53 -7.79 -15.83
C GLY A 122 -14.54 -7.19 -14.84
N GLN A 123 -14.15 -7.03 -13.57
CA GLN A 123 -14.97 -6.36 -12.54
C GLN A 123 -14.75 -4.85 -12.52
N VAL A 124 -13.54 -4.37 -12.82
CA VAL A 124 -13.23 -2.93 -12.87
C VAL A 124 -13.93 -2.24 -14.06
N GLU A 125 -14.20 -2.95 -15.16
CA GLU A 125 -15.09 -2.46 -16.23
C GLU A 125 -16.56 -2.29 -15.81
N GLN A 126 -16.97 -2.82 -14.65
CA GLN A 126 -18.32 -2.67 -14.10
C GLN A 126 -18.42 -1.61 -12.99
N ILE A 127 -17.47 -0.69 -12.87
CA ILE A 127 -17.67 0.50 -12.04
C ILE A 127 -18.43 1.53 -12.88
N PRO A 128 -19.74 1.78 -12.63
CA PRO A 128 -20.46 2.81 -13.36
C PRO A 128 -19.77 4.15 -13.13
N ALA A 129 -19.39 4.82 -14.23
CA ALA A 129 -18.85 6.19 -14.23
C ALA A 129 -19.92 7.24 -13.86
N SER A 130 -20.92 6.91 -13.04
CA SER A 130 -22.04 7.78 -12.75
C SER A 130 -22.35 7.80 -11.26
N THR A 131 -21.88 8.87 -10.61
CA THR A 131 -22.44 9.36 -9.33
C THR A 131 -23.87 9.89 -9.48
N ASP A 132 -24.42 9.96 -10.71
CA ASP A 132 -25.76 10.47 -11.03
C ASP A 132 -26.92 9.47 -10.82
N GLN A 133 -26.66 8.26 -10.30
CA GLN A 133 -27.70 7.27 -9.97
C GLN A 133 -27.94 7.12 -8.47
N ILE A 134 -27.57 8.12 -7.66
CA ILE A 134 -28.11 8.24 -6.32
C ILE A 134 -29.44 9.01 -6.46
N PRO A 135 -30.61 8.36 -6.35
CA PRO A 135 -31.86 9.10 -6.28
C PRO A 135 -31.82 9.96 -5.01
N ASP A 136 -31.96 11.28 -5.19
CA ASP A 136 -32.44 12.12 -4.09
C ASP A 136 -33.85 11.64 -3.73
N GLU A 137 -33.99 11.29 -2.45
CA GLU A 137 -35.18 10.92 -1.66
C GLU A 137 -36.58 10.96 -2.35
#